data_AF-X7YKW7-F1
#
_entry.id   AF-X7YKW7-F1
#
_cell.length_a   1.000
_cell.length_b   1.000
_cell.length_c   1.000
_cell.angle_alpha   90.00
_cell.angle_beta   90.00
_cell.angle_gamma   90.00
#
_symmetry.space_group_name_H-M   'P 1'
#
loop_
_entity.id
_entity.type
_entity.pdbx_description
1 polymer ?
#
loop_
_entity_poly.entity_id
_entity_poly.type
_entity_poly.pdbx_seq_one_letter_code
_entity_poly.pdbx_strand_id
1 'polypeptide(L)'
;MWAPKLGCYGIQRIHLLRNVMILAGAGVGGGSLNYANTLYVPPEPFFKDRQWSHITDWRAELMPHYEQAQRMLGVVRNPTFTDADRIVKEVADEMGFGDTWVPTPVGVFFGRTGRRRRASGCPTPTSAGWGPSGSAATNADAA
;
A
#
# COMPACT_ATOMS: atom_id res chain seq x y z
N MET A 1 -20.46 -0.77 -3.32
CA MET A 1 -20.44 -2.14 -3.87
C MET A 1 -20.84 -2.11 -5.35
N TRP A 2 -20.16 -2.86 -6.22
CA TRP A 2 -20.51 -3.12 -7.62
C TRP A 2 -21.44 -4.34 -7.66
N ALA A 3 -22.75 -4.10 -7.68
CA ALA A 3 -23.79 -5.09 -7.82
C ALA A 3 -24.89 -4.55 -8.76
N PRO A 4 -24.67 -4.59 -10.09
CA PRO A 4 -25.56 -3.94 -11.07
C PRO A 4 -27.00 -4.46 -11.04
N LYS A 5 -27.19 -5.75 -10.74
CA LYS A 5 -28.51 -6.37 -10.57
C LYS A 5 -29.30 -5.82 -9.37
N LEU A 6 -28.62 -5.19 -8.40
CA LEU A 6 -29.20 -4.55 -7.22
C LEU A 6 -29.16 -3.02 -7.34
N GLY A 7 -28.84 -2.47 -8.52
CA GLY A 7 -28.71 -1.03 -8.74
C GLY A 7 -27.50 -0.37 -8.06
N CYS A 8 -26.53 -1.14 -7.55
CA CYS A 8 -25.33 -0.60 -6.91
C CYS A 8 -24.15 -0.52 -7.88
N TYR A 9 -23.57 0.67 -8.07
CA TYR A 9 -22.47 0.92 -9.02
C TYR A 9 -21.16 1.39 -8.34
N GLY A 10 -20.97 1.07 -7.06
CA GLY A 10 -19.74 1.45 -6.34
C GLY A 10 -18.51 0.65 -6.80
N ILE A 11 -17.31 1.11 -6.46
CA ILE A 11 -16.02 0.54 -6.92
C ILE A 11 -15.62 -0.82 -6.33
N GLN A 12 -16.32 -1.30 -5.29
CA GLN A 12 -15.97 -2.54 -4.57
C GLN A 12 -16.82 -3.73 -5.03
N ARG A 13 -16.20 -4.74 -5.61
CA ARG A 13 -16.82 -6.01 -6.02
C ARG A 13 -16.59 -7.08 -4.94
N ILE A 14 -17.62 -7.84 -4.60
CA ILE A 14 -17.55 -8.94 -3.63
C ILE A 14 -17.84 -10.25 -4.36
N HIS A 15 -16.94 -11.22 -4.27
CA HIS A 15 -17.13 -12.58 -4.75
C HIS A 15 -17.23 -13.53 -3.56
N LEU A 16 -18.41 -14.09 -3.34
CA LEU A 16 -18.67 -15.11 -2.32
C LEU A 16 -18.45 -16.50 -2.93
N LEU A 17 -17.47 -17.22 -2.40
CA LEU A 17 -17.29 -18.66 -2.60
C LEU A 17 -17.79 -19.40 -1.35
N ARG A 18 -17.97 -20.73 -1.45
CA ARG A 18 -18.60 -21.56 -0.41
C ARG A 18 -18.03 -21.32 1.00
N ASN A 19 -16.73 -21.05 1.12
CA ASN A 19 -16.03 -20.83 2.39
C ASN A 19 -15.17 -19.53 2.42
N VAL A 20 -15.17 -18.71 1.36
CA VAL A 20 -14.25 -17.56 1.24
C VAL A 20 -14.96 -16.37 0.61
N MET A 21 -14.74 -15.18 1.15
CA MET A 21 -15.17 -13.92 0.56
C MET A 21 -13.95 -13.19 -0.04
N ILE A 22 -13.99 -12.90 -1.34
CA ILE A 22 -12.93 -12.18 -2.05
C ILE A 22 -13.43 -10.76 -2.37
N LEU A 23 -12.64 -9.76 -1.96
CA LEU A 23 -12.90 -8.34 -2.22
C LEU A 23 -12.00 -7.87 -3.37
N ALA A 24 -12.59 -7.29 -4.41
CA ALA A 24 -11.88 -6.81 -5.58
C ALA A 24 -12.34 -5.39 -5.99
N GLY A 25 -11.51 -4.67 -6.72
CA GLY A 25 -11.88 -3.39 -7.33
C GLY A 25 -12.53 -3.56 -8.70
N ALA A 26 -13.57 -2.77 -8.98
CA ALA A 26 -14.23 -2.67 -10.27
C ALA A 26 -14.09 -1.22 -10.77
N GLY A 27 -13.19 -1.00 -11.74
CA GLY A 27 -12.91 0.31 -12.33
C GLY A 27 -11.48 0.41 -12.88
N VAL A 28 -11.16 1.54 -13.53
CA VAL A 28 -9.80 1.85 -14.00
C VAL A 28 -8.88 2.01 -12.79
N GLY A 29 -7.83 1.18 -12.70
CA GLY A 29 -6.98 1.00 -11.51
C GLY A 29 -7.17 -0.36 -10.82
N GLY A 30 -8.30 -1.04 -11.05
CA GLY A 30 -8.54 -2.37 -10.48
C GLY A 30 -8.51 -2.35 -8.94
N GLY A 31 -7.74 -3.26 -8.33
CA GLY A 31 -7.63 -3.38 -6.88
C GLY A 31 -7.07 -2.14 -6.17
N SER A 32 -6.32 -1.28 -6.87
CA SER A 32 -5.74 -0.07 -6.26
C SER A 32 -6.79 0.94 -5.79
N LEU A 33 -8.02 0.86 -6.31
CA LEU A 33 -9.14 1.69 -5.87
C LEU A 33 -9.63 1.36 -4.45
N ASN A 34 -9.39 0.13 -3.98
CA ASN A 34 -9.84 -0.35 -2.67
C ASN A 34 -8.69 -0.74 -1.74
N TYR A 35 -7.48 -0.90 -2.27
CA TYR A 35 -6.31 -1.27 -1.48
C TYR A 35 -5.75 -0.07 -0.71
N ALA A 36 -5.33 -0.28 0.53
CA ALA A 36 -4.92 0.79 1.45
C ALA A 36 -3.51 1.37 1.16
N ASN A 37 -2.95 1.13 -0.03
CA ASN A 37 -1.64 1.61 -0.47
C ASN A 37 -0.47 1.20 0.43
N THR A 38 -0.56 0.09 1.17
CA THR A 38 0.54 -0.41 2.02
C THR A 38 1.54 -1.18 1.16
N LEU A 39 2.83 -0.84 1.24
CA LEU A 39 3.84 -1.26 0.25
C LEU A 39 5.09 -1.83 0.94
N TYR A 40 4.90 -2.95 1.64
CA TYR A 40 5.98 -3.68 2.32
C TYR A 40 6.85 -4.47 1.33
N VAL A 41 8.15 -4.50 1.59
CA VAL A 41 9.05 -5.52 1.05
C VAL A 41 9.00 -6.72 2.00
N PRO A 42 8.83 -7.94 1.49
CA PRO A 42 8.85 -9.14 2.34
C PRO A 42 10.16 -9.25 3.13
N PRO A 43 10.14 -9.85 4.34
CA PRO A 43 11.36 -10.09 5.10
C PRO A 43 12.18 -11.25 4.48
N GLU A 44 13.43 -11.37 4.90
CA GLU A 44 14.38 -12.39 4.43
C GLU A 44 13.83 -13.83 4.36
N PRO A 45 13.04 -14.33 5.35
CA PRO A 45 12.50 -15.69 5.29
C PRO A 45 11.64 -15.96 4.06
N PHE A 46 10.96 -14.95 3.52
CA PHE A 46 10.17 -15.09 2.30
C PHE A 46 11.06 -15.42 1.11
N PHE A 47 12.16 -14.68 0.91
CA PHE A 47 13.06 -14.91 -0.22
C PHE A 47 13.81 -16.25 -0.10
N LYS A 48 14.03 -16.72 1.13
CA LYS A 48 14.73 -17.98 1.44
C LYS A 48 13.82 -19.19 1.62
N ASP A 49 12.51 -19.06 1.39
CA ASP A 49 11.58 -20.17 1.59
C ASP A 49 11.95 -21.38 0.72
N ARG A 50 11.87 -22.58 1.29
CA ARG A 50 12.24 -23.84 0.63
C ARG A 50 11.43 -24.10 -0.63
N GLN A 51 10.23 -23.54 -0.74
CA GLN A 51 9.36 -23.68 -1.90
C GLN A 51 9.99 -23.16 -3.19
N TRP A 52 10.89 -22.17 -3.12
CA TRP A 52 11.47 -21.54 -4.32
C TRP A 52 12.94 -21.15 -4.20
N SER A 53 13.55 -21.14 -3.01
CA SER A 53 14.93 -20.66 -2.81
C SER A 53 16.02 -21.44 -3.57
N HIS A 54 15.70 -22.64 -4.06
CA HIS A 54 16.58 -23.45 -4.89
C HIS A 54 16.64 -23.01 -6.36
N ILE A 55 15.76 -22.09 -6.79
CA ILE A 55 15.69 -21.63 -8.19
C ILE A 55 16.75 -20.56 -8.48
N THR A 56 16.85 -19.56 -7.61
CA THR A 56 17.73 -18.39 -7.77
C THR A 56 17.86 -17.63 -6.44
N ASP A 57 18.78 -16.66 -6.37
CA ASP A 57 18.79 -15.67 -5.30
C ASP A 57 17.68 -14.63 -5.54
N TRP A 58 16.47 -14.96 -5.08
CA TRP A 58 15.29 -14.13 -5.25
C TRP A 58 15.43 -12.73 -4.69
N ARG A 59 16.22 -12.57 -3.61
CA ARG A 59 16.41 -11.24 -3.03
C ARG A 59 17.21 -10.38 -3.99
N ALA A 60 18.35 -10.88 -4.48
CA ALA A 60 19.17 -10.16 -5.44
C ALA A 60 18.42 -9.88 -6.74
N GLU A 61 17.62 -10.83 -7.21
CA GLU A 61 16.87 -10.71 -8.46
C GLU A 61 15.70 -9.70 -8.36
N LEU A 62 14.95 -9.72 -7.24
CA LEU A 62 13.75 -8.91 -7.10
C LEU A 62 14.01 -7.52 -6.51
N MET A 63 15.09 -7.31 -5.74
CA MET A 63 15.32 -6.02 -5.06
C MET A 63 15.36 -4.82 -6.01
N PRO A 64 16.03 -4.87 -7.18
CA PRO A 64 16.01 -3.76 -8.13
C PRO A 64 14.60 -3.38 -8.59
N HIS A 65 13.71 -4.37 -8.72
CA HIS A 65 12.32 -4.16 -9.09
C HIS A 65 11.49 -3.57 -7.93
N TYR A 66 11.73 -4.01 -6.69
CA TYR A 66 11.13 -3.39 -5.50
C TYR A 66 11.55 -1.93 -5.37
N GLU A 67 12.83 -1.61 -5.56
CA GLU A 67 13.33 -0.24 -5.50
C GLU A 67 12.73 0.64 -6.60
N GLN A 68 12.58 0.11 -7.81
CA GLN A 68 11.92 0.81 -8.90
C GLN A 68 10.45 1.07 -8.58
N ALA A 69 9.72 0.05 -8.10
CA ALA A 69 8.32 0.19 -7.71
C ALA A 69 8.14 1.20 -6.57
N GLN A 70 9.00 1.16 -5.54
CA GLN A 70 8.94 2.11 -4.43
C GLN A 70 9.15 3.55 -4.89
N ARG A 71 10.10 3.79 -5.81
CA ARG A 71 10.31 5.11 -6.42
C ARG A 71 9.12 5.56 -7.24
N MET A 72 8.59 4.70 -8.11
CA MET A 72 7.45 5.03 -8.97
C MET A 72 6.17 5.27 -8.18
N LEU A 73 5.94 4.51 -7.11
CA LEU A 73 4.75 4.63 -6.26
C LEU A 73 4.91 5.68 -5.16
N GLY A 74 6.08 6.31 -5.04
CA GLY A 74 6.33 7.34 -4.04
C GLY A 74 6.20 6.84 -2.60
N VAL A 75 6.71 5.64 -2.32
CA VAL A 75 6.58 5.01 -1.00
C VAL A 75 7.27 5.84 0.08
N VAL A 76 6.51 6.20 1.11
CA VAL A 76 6.99 6.90 2.29
C VAL A 76 6.49 6.21 3.55
N ARG A 77 7.22 6.36 4.66
CA ARG A 77 6.69 5.93 5.97
C ARG A 77 5.52 6.86 6.35
N ASN A 78 4.41 6.28 6.80
CA ASN A 78 3.29 7.06 7.32
C ASN A 78 3.81 7.96 8.46
N PRO A 79 3.73 9.30 8.31
CA PRO A 79 4.25 10.22 9.32
C PRO A 79 3.31 10.38 10.51
N THR A 80 2.05 9.97 10.37
CA THR A 80 1.04 10.11 11.42
C THR A 80 1.17 8.95 12.40
N PHE A 81 1.35 9.27 13.67
CA PHE A 81 1.30 8.32 14.78
C PHE A 81 0.01 8.54 15.55
N THR A 82 -0.83 7.51 15.63
CA THR A 82 -2.16 7.58 16.25
C THR A 82 -2.19 6.85 17.59
N ASP A 83 -3.28 7.01 18.35
CA ASP A 83 -3.50 6.25 19.59
C ASP A 83 -3.56 4.74 19.34
N ALA A 84 -4.06 4.30 18.18
CA ALA A 84 -4.05 2.90 17.81
C ALA A 84 -2.62 2.39 17.60
N ASP A 85 -1.75 3.17 16.95
CA ASP A 85 -0.33 2.82 16.77
C ASP A 85 0.38 2.72 18.12
N ARG A 86 0.07 3.63 19.05
CA ARG A 86 0.60 3.61 20.43
C ARG A 86 0.25 2.31 21.13
N ILE A 87 -1.04 1.94 21.15
CA ILE A 87 -1.51 0.72 21.82
C ILE A 87 -0.88 -0.53 21.21
N VAL A 88 -0.83 -0.62 19.87
CA VAL A 88 -0.20 -1.75 19.18
C VAL A 88 1.29 -1.85 19.51
N LYS A 89 1.98 -0.71 19.58
CA LYS A 89 3.39 -0.68 19.96
C LYS A 89 3.61 -1.10 21.41
N GLU A 90 2.79 -0.61 22.35
CA GLU A 90 2.87 -0.98 23.77
C GLU A 90 2.72 -2.49 23.95
N VAL A 91 1.73 -3.10 23.30
CA VAL A 91 1.55 -4.57 23.33
C VAL A 91 2.75 -5.30 22.72
N ALA A 92 3.31 -4.79 21.61
CA ALA A 92 4.50 -5.39 21.02
C ALA A 92 5.72 -5.30 21.95
N ASP A 93 5.90 -4.19 22.66
CA ASP A 93 6.95 -4.00 23.66
C ASP A 93 6.76 -5.00 24.83
N GLU A 94 5.53 -5.15 25.35
CA GLU A 94 5.20 -6.11 26.42
C GLU A 94 5.44 -7.58 26.02
N MET A 95 5.20 -7.91 24.76
CA MET A 95 5.46 -9.24 24.20
C MET A 95 6.94 -9.46 23.83
N GLY A 96 7.79 -8.44 23.93
CA GLY A 96 9.21 -8.52 23.61
C GLY A 96 9.56 -8.42 22.12
N PHE A 97 8.65 -7.94 21.28
CA PHE A 97 8.84 -7.74 19.83
C PHE A 97 8.74 -6.27 19.40
N GLY A 98 8.84 -5.34 20.35
CA GLY A 98 8.70 -3.91 20.11
C GLY A 98 9.69 -3.31 19.13
N ASP A 99 10.86 -3.91 18.99
CA ASP A 99 11.92 -3.57 18.03
C ASP A 99 11.50 -3.84 16.57
N THR A 100 10.51 -4.71 16.35
CA THR A 100 9.95 -4.99 15.03
C THR A 100 8.88 -3.99 14.58
N TRP A 101 8.41 -3.14 15.50
CA TRP A 101 7.40 -2.14 15.18
C TRP A 101 7.98 -1.09 14.23
N VAL A 102 7.27 -0.82 13.13
CA VAL A 102 7.65 0.20 12.16
C VAL A 102 6.41 0.94 11.66
N PRO A 103 6.49 2.26 11.38
CA PRO A 103 5.41 2.97 10.70
C PRO A 103 5.14 2.34 9.34
N THR A 104 3.88 2.19 8.95
CA THR A 104 3.53 1.49 7.71
C THR A 104 4.07 2.24 6.49
N PRO A 105 4.83 1.58 5.58
CA PRO A 105 5.21 2.17 4.30
C PRO A 105 3.98 2.26 3.40
N VAL A 106 3.69 3.47 2.92
CA VAL A 106 2.50 3.76 2.12
C VAL A 106 2.84 4.54 0.85
N GLY A 107 2.12 4.26 -0.23
CA GLY A 107 2.17 5.03 -1.49
C GLY A 107 1.21 6.23 -1.48
N VAL A 108 1.23 7.03 -0.40
CA VAL A 108 0.31 8.16 -0.19
C VAL A 108 1.09 9.45 -0.17
N PHE A 109 0.60 10.46 -0.90
CA PHE A 109 1.18 11.79 -0.89
C PHE A 109 0.62 12.62 0.27
N PHE A 110 1.49 12.98 1.23
CA PHE A 110 1.13 13.78 2.42
C PHE A 110 1.35 15.30 2.26
N GLY A 111 1.87 15.77 1.12
CA GLY A 111 2.20 17.19 0.90
C GLY A 111 3.51 17.63 1.58
N ARG A 112 3.94 18.87 1.31
CA ARG A 112 5.07 19.49 2.01
C ARG A 112 4.59 19.96 3.39
N THR A 113 5.38 19.65 4.41
CA THR A 113 5.14 20.02 5.83
C THR A 113 4.59 21.44 5.96
N GLY A 114 3.42 21.57 6.60
CA GLY A 114 2.78 22.86 6.90
C GLY A 114 1.80 23.41 5.86
N ARG A 115 1.56 22.74 4.72
CA ARG A 115 0.56 23.20 3.74
C ARG A 115 -0.34 22.05 3.26
N ARG A 116 -1.55 21.96 3.82
CA ARG A 116 -2.67 21.20 3.23
C ARG A 116 -3.04 21.85 1.90
N ARG A 117 -2.37 21.48 0.81
CA ARG A 117 -2.84 21.78 -0.54
C ARG A 117 -3.54 20.54 -1.08
N ARG A 118 -4.78 20.70 -1.53
CA ARG A 118 -5.35 19.78 -2.54
C ARG A 118 -4.32 19.66 -3.66
N ALA A 119 -4.03 18.44 -4.09
CA ALA A 119 -3.11 18.16 -5.18
C ALA A 119 -3.71 18.59 -6.53
N SER A 120 -4.09 19.87 -6.68
CA SER A 120 -4.31 20.47 -7.99
C SER A 120 -2.96 20.92 -8.54
N GLY A 121 -2.40 20.11 -9.43
CA GLY A 121 -1.26 20.46 -10.26
C GLY A 121 0.13 20.23 -9.67
N CYS A 122 0.27 19.36 -8.66
CA CYS A 122 1.61 18.93 -8.23
C CYS A 122 2.08 17.77 -9.12
N PRO A 123 3.22 17.86 -9.82
CA PRO A 123 3.74 16.75 -10.59
C PRO A 123 3.99 15.55 -9.66
N THR A 124 3.51 14.37 -10.05
CA THR A 124 3.85 13.13 -9.38
C THR A 124 5.37 12.93 -9.45
N PRO A 125 6.01 12.32 -8.44
CA PRO A 125 7.46 12.07 -8.45
C PRO A 125 7.94 11.16 -9.59
N THR A 126 7.04 10.63 -10.41
CA THR A 126 7.31 9.84 -11.61
C THR A 126 7.82 10.69 -12.78
N SER A 127 8.89 11.45 -12.61
CA SER A 127 9.67 11.96 -13.75
C SER A 127 10.67 10.91 -14.25
N ALA A 128 10.15 9.71 -14.53
CA ALA A 128 10.82 8.67 -15.34
C ALA A 128 9.84 8.22 -16.44
N GLY A 129 9.32 9.19 -17.19
CA GLY A 129 8.90 9.07 -18.60
C GLY A 129 7.76 8.14 -19.02
N TRP A 130 7.29 7.17 -18.23
CA TRP A 130 6.34 6.16 -18.71
C TRP A 130 5.23 5.90 -17.68
N GLY A 131 4.22 6.76 -17.68
CA GLY A 131 2.95 6.56 -16.97
C GLY A 131 1.96 7.68 -17.31
N PRO A 132 0.66 7.39 -17.51
CA PRO A 132 -0.34 8.44 -17.74
C PRO A 132 -0.34 9.41 -16.55
N SER A 133 -0.56 10.70 -16.83
CA SER A 133 -0.65 11.76 -15.82
C SER A 133 -1.84 11.52 -14.89
N GLY A 134 -1.63 10.68 -13.87
CA GLY A 134 -2.62 10.36 -12.84
C GLY A 134 -2.37 11.17 -11.57
N SER A 135 -3.44 11.60 -10.91
CA SER A 135 -3.37 12.18 -9.56
C SER A 135 -2.83 11.13 -8.58
N ALA A 136 -1.80 11.49 -7.80
CA ALA A 136 -1.36 10.65 -6.67
C ALA A 136 -2.51 10.43 -5.67
N ALA A 137 -2.54 9.27 -5.01
CA ALA A 137 -3.42 9.04 -3.88
C ALA A 137 -3.05 10.02 -2.75
N THR A 138 -3.84 11.08 -2.62
CA THR A 138 -3.68 12.09 -1.56
C THR A 138 -4.28 11.58 -0.26
N ASN A 139 -3.62 11.84 0.86
CA ASN A 139 -4.20 11.55 2.17
C ASN A 139 -5.52 12.32 2.34
N ALA A 140 -6.60 11.60 2.60
CA ALA A 140 -7.87 12.14 3.04
C ALA A 140 -7.97 11.84 4.53
N ASP A 141 -7.42 12.73 5.36
CA ASP A 141 -7.64 12.63 6.81
C ASP A 141 -9.15 12.63 7.06
N ALA A 142 -9.62 11.58 7.74
CA ALA A 142 -10.93 11.59 8.38
C ALA A 142 -10.92 12.73 9.42
N ALA A 143 -11.92 13.60 9.33
CA ALA A 143 -12.22 14.58 10.36
C ALA A 143 -12.69 13.87 11.64
#